data_AF-A0A7S3ZB92-F1
#
_entry.id   AF-A0A7S3ZB92-F1
#
_cell.length_a   1.000
_cell.length_b   1.000
_cell.length_c   1.000
_cell.angle_alpha   90.00
_cell.angle_beta   90.00
_cell.angle_gamma   90.00
#
_symmetry.space_group_name_H-M   'P 1'
#
loop_
_entity.id
_entity.type
_entity.pdbx_description
1 polymer ?
#
loop_
_entity_poly.entity_id
_entity_poly.type
_entity_poly.pdbx_seq_one_letter_code
_entity_poly.pdbx_strand_id
1 'polypeptide(L)'
;LAAMGDDDRDIAAYLKALTSFSMARLEKEPLELQARLRKVDTDIQRLATDNYDTFLKGAKCITSTKTSLTSMTESLERVINEMPKINDNFDVLTKEAREIQDKQHLTNLMQKNQYAILEILEIPQLINSCARVGMYEESLALEAFVRSLQSRFKDVQVINDIAREAKSTMTLVIKQLLKMLEGQVALPVCLRVIGYLRRVGGFTESRLRAQFLQSRDQALRQQLNKIPQGGSQYEWMSSYLDVTRMQLFEILHHYHAIFLDQGSDGSAISSNRSTNGNEFAEKEGSGDAKEGAG
;
A
#
# COMPACT_ATOMS: atom_id res chain seq x y z
N LEU A 1 70.01 -3.02 -15.02
CA LEU A 1 70.78 -1.80 -15.35
C LEU A 1 71.92 -1.47 -14.37
N ALA A 2 72.23 -2.31 -13.36
CA ALA A 2 73.28 -2.05 -12.37
C ALA A 2 74.53 -2.95 -12.45
N ALA A 3 74.64 -3.83 -13.45
CA ALA A 3 75.72 -4.83 -13.53
C ALA A 3 76.93 -4.41 -14.38
N MET A 4 76.89 -3.26 -15.07
CA MET A 4 77.95 -2.85 -16.03
C MET A 4 79.09 -2.02 -15.38
N GLY A 5 79.11 -1.85 -14.05
CA GLY A 5 80.05 -0.94 -13.36
C GLY A 5 81.10 -1.59 -12.46
N ASP A 6 81.14 -2.93 -12.42
CA ASP A 6 82.16 -3.69 -11.67
C ASP A 6 83.34 -4.08 -12.57
N ASP A 7 83.05 -4.51 -13.81
CA ASP A 7 84.06 -4.94 -14.79
C ASP A 7 85.11 -3.85 -15.09
N ASP A 8 84.72 -2.57 -15.20
CA ASP A 8 85.64 -1.46 -15.52
C ASP A 8 86.66 -1.16 -14.41
N ARG A 9 86.32 -1.43 -13.14
CA ARG A 9 87.23 -1.23 -11.99
C ARG A 9 88.28 -2.32 -11.91
N ASP A 10 87.90 -3.54 -12.22
CA ASP A 10 88.80 -4.70 -12.20
C ASP A 10 89.81 -4.65 -13.33
N ILE A 11 89.41 -4.13 -14.50
CA ILE A 11 90.31 -3.88 -15.64
C ILE A 11 91.40 -2.85 -15.28
N ALA A 12 91.04 -1.75 -14.61
CA ALA A 12 91.99 -0.71 -14.21
C ALA A 12 93.01 -1.20 -13.18
N ALA A 13 92.58 -2.05 -12.23
CA ALA A 13 93.46 -2.66 -11.24
C ALA A 13 94.43 -3.67 -11.87
N TYR A 14 93.96 -4.43 -12.86
CA TYR A 14 94.77 -5.40 -13.60
C TYR A 14 95.85 -4.73 -14.46
N LEU A 15 95.51 -3.63 -15.14
CA LEU A 15 96.47 -2.85 -15.93
C LEU A 15 97.60 -2.24 -15.08
N LYS A 16 97.29 -1.81 -13.85
CA LYS A 16 98.29 -1.32 -12.89
C LYS A 16 99.25 -2.43 -12.45
N ALA A 17 98.76 -3.66 -12.29
CA ALA A 17 99.58 -4.83 -11.96
C ALA A 17 100.53 -5.22 -13.12
N LEU A 18 100.07 -5.12 -14.38
CA LEU A 18 100.91 -5.39 -15.57
C LEU A 18 102.17 -4.52 -15.61
N THR A 19 102.05 -3.23 -15.25
CA THR A 19 103.18 -2.28 -15.27
C THR A 19 104.25 -2.55 -14.21
N SER A 20 103.98 -3.44 -13.25
CA SER A 20 104.91 -3.80 -12.16
C SER A 20 105.66 -5.12 -12.40
N PHE A 21 105.41 -5.82 -13.51
CA PHE A 21 106.05 -7.11 -13.82
C PHE A 21 107.35 -6.96 -14.61
N SER A 22 108.28 -7.91 -14.42
CA SER A 22 109.55 -7.97 -15.15
C SER A 22 109.34 -8.44 -16.60
N MET A 23 110.20 -8.00 -17.53
CA MET A 23 110.09 -8.25 -18.98
C MET A 23 109.86 -9.74 -19.32
N ALA A 24 110.52 -10.66 -18.60
CA ALA A 24 110.39 -12.11 -18.79
C ALA A 24 109.04 -12.70 -18.35
N ARG A 25 108.31 -11.99 -17.48
CA ARG A 25 106.97 -12.38 -17.01
C ARG A 25 105.88 -11.83 -17.94
N LEU A 26 106.06 -10.61 -18.45
CA LEU A 26 105.16 -10.00 -19.43
C LEU A 26 105.10 -10.78 -20.75
N GLU A 27 106.21 -11.41 -21.15
CA GLU A 27 106.28 -12.26 -22.35
C GLU A 27 105.52 -13.60 -22.18
N LYS A 28 105.37 -14.09 -20.93
CA LYS A 28 104.61 -15.30 -20.60
C LYS A 28 103.17 -15.02 -20.16
N GLU A 29 102.87 -13.79 -19.76
CA GLU A 29 101.54 -13.37 -19.31
C GLU A 29 100.42 -13.55 -20.34
N PRO A 30 100.57 -13.27 -21.66
CA PRO A 30 99.50 -13.56 -22.62
C PRO A 30 99.22 -15.06 -22.75
N LEU A 31 100.25 -15.90 -22.59
CA LEU A 31 100.09 -17.37 -22.58
C LEU A 31 99.41 -17.85 -21.30
N GLU A 32 99.75 -17.28 -20.14
CA GLU A 32 99.07 -17.58 -18.87
C GLU A 32 97.62 -17.08 -18.87
N LEU A 33 97.34 -15.92 -19.47
CA LEU A 33 95.99 -15.38 -19.57
C LEU A 33 95.14 -16.23 -20.52
N GLN A 34 95.68 -16.65 -21.66
CA GLN A 34 95.02 -17.60 -22.54
C GLN A 34 94.76 -18.94 -21.84
N ALA A 35 95.73 -19.44 -21.07
CA ALA A 35 95.55 -20.67 -20.30
C ALA A 35 94.47 -20.52 -19.22
N ARG A 36 94.41 -19.38 -18.53
CA ARG A 36 93.36 -19.07 -17.54
C ARG A 36 92.00 -18.90 -18.18
N LEU A 37 91.91 -18.21 -19.32
CA LEU A 37 90.65 -18.03 -20.05
C LEU A 37 90.13 -19.37 -20.57
N ARG A 38 91.01 -20.21 -21.14
CA ARG A 38 90.65 -21.60 -21.49
C ARG A 38 90.22 -22.41 -20.29
N LYS A 39 90.87 -22.24 -19.14
CA LYS A 39 90.48 -22.91 -17.90
C LYS A 39 89.10 -22.47 -17.41
N VAL A 40 88.83 -21.17 -17.43
CA VAL A 40 87.50 -20.60 -17.09
C VAL A 40 86.44 -21.08 -18.07
N ASP A 41 86.74 -21.13 -19.38
CA ASP A 41 85.83 -21.70 -20.37
C ASP A 41 85.55 -23.18 -20.10
N THR A 42 86.58 -23.98 -19.79
CA THR A 42 86.37 -25.39 -19.44
C THR A 42 85.63 -25.55 -18.12
N ASP A 43 85.86 -24.66 -17.14
CA ASP A 43 85.18 -24.68 -15.85
C ASP A 43 83.71 -24.25 -15.98
N ILE A 44 83.41 -23.26 -16.82
CA ILE A 44 82.04 -22.83 -17.17
C ILE A 44 81.34 -23.93 -17.97
N GLN A 45 82.00 -24.53 -18.96
CA GLN A 45 81.46 -25.65 -19.72
C GLN A 45 81.17 -26.83 -18.80
N ARG A 46 82.10 -27.19 -17.92
CA ARG A 46 81.92 -28.24 -16.93
C ARG A 46 80.79 -27.92 -15.95
N LEU A 47 80.70 -26.70 -15.46
CA LEU A 47 79.62 -26.28 -14.56
C LEU A 47 78.26 -26.30 -15.27
N ALA A 48 78.22 -25.89 -16.54
CA ALA A 48 77.05 -25.92 -17.38
C ALA A 48 76.62 -27.35 -17.72
N THR A 49 77.55 -28.29 -17.94
CA THR A 49 77.24 -29.71 -18.17
C THR A 49 76.85 -30.43 -16.89
N ASP A 50 77.57 -30.21 -15.80
CA ASP A 50 77.36 -30.87 -14.51
C ASP A 50 76.03 -30.43 -13.87
N ASN A 51 75.62 -29.16 -14.08
CA ASN A 51 74.37 -28.60 -13.54
C ASN A 51 73.32 -28.29 -14.62
N TYR A 52 73.45 -28.87 -15.82
CA TYR A 52 72.51 -28.63 -16.93
C TYR A 52 71.05 -28.89 -16.53
N ASP A 53 70.80 -29.96 -15.76
CA ASP A 53 69.46 -30.32 -15.28
C ASP A 53 68.88 -29.27 -14.33
N THR A 54 69.70 -28.67 -13.46
CA THR A 54 69.29 -27.61 -12.54
C THR A 54 68.96 -26.32 -13.29
N PHE A 55 69.77 -25.95 -14.29
CA PHE A 55 69.47 -24.82 -15.18
C PHE A 55 68.22 -25.06 -16.02
N LEU A 56 68.02 -26.27 -16.54
CA LEU A 56 66.85 -26.62 -17.32
C LEU A 56 65.58 -26.62 -16.45
N LYS A 57 65.65 -27.16 -15.23
CA LYS A 57 64.56 -27.09 -14.23
C LYS A 57 64.28 -25.66 -13.81
N GLY A 58 65.32 -24.85 -13.59
CA GLY A 58 65.19 -23.42 -13.30
C GLY A 58 64.50 -22.66 -14.43
N ALA A 59 64.95 -22.86 -15.67
CA ALA A 59 64.35 -22.25 -16.85
C ALA A 59 62.89 -22.68 -17.06
N LYS A 60 62.59 -23.97 -16.88
CA LYS A 60 61.21 -24.51 -16.89
C LYS A 60 60.34 -23.94 -15.78
N CYS A 61 60.87 -23.82 -14.56
CA CYS A 61 60.17 -23.23 -13.43
C CYS A 61 59.87 -21.74 -13.67
N ILE A 62 60.83 -20.99 -14.22
CA ILE A 62 60.65 -19.58 -14.57
C ILE A 62 59.61 -19.42 -15.69
N THR A 63 59.66 -20.25 -16.73
CA THR A 63 58.66 -20.21 -17.81
C THR A 63 57.27 -20.61 -17.30
N SER A 64 57.16 -21.67 -16.49
CA SER A 64 55.91 -22.09 -15.86
C SER A 64 55.33 -21.01 -14.94
N THR A 65 56.18 -20.39 -14.11
CA THR A 65 55.76 -19.28 -13.23
C THR A 65 55.32 -18.08 -14.05
N LYS A 66 56.02 -17.75 -15.14
CA LYS A 66 55.64 -16.66 -16.05
C LYS A 66 54.28 -16.94 -16.69
N THR A 67 54.04 -18.16 -17.17
CA THR A 67 52.74 -18.53 -17.76
C THR A 67 51.60 -18.52 -16.74
N SER A 68 51.86 -18.95 -15.49
CA SER A 68 50.87 -18.89 -14.41
C SER A 68 50.58 -17.46 -13.98
N LEU A 69 51.58 -16.58 -13.97
CA LEU A 69 51.39 -15.17 -13.67
C LEU A 69 50.58 -14.47 -14.77
N THR A 70 50.85 -14.77 -16.05
CA THR A 70 50.07 -14.22 -17.16
C THR A 70 48.63 -14.69 -17.11
N SER A 71 48.36 -15.98 -16.87
CA SER A 71 46.99 -16.47 -16.77
C SER A 71 46.24 -15.90 -15.55
N MET A 72 46.95 -15.67 -14.44
CA MET A 72 46.38 -15.01 -13.27
C MET A 72 46.06 -13.54 -13.55
N THR A 73 46.91 -12.84 -14.30
CA THR A 73 46.69 -11.45 -14.71
C THR A 73 45.48 -11.36 -15.64
N GLU A 74 45.38 -12.25 -16.63
CA GLU A 74 44.21 -12.34 -17.53
C GLU A 74 42.92 -12.64 -16.75
N SER A 75 42.98 -13.53 -15.76
CA SER A 75 41.83 -13.87 -14.91
C SER A 75 41.40 -12.68 -14.05
N LEU A 76 42.35 -11.94 -13.48
CA LEU A 76 42.08 -10.72 -12.71
C LEU A 76 41.49 -9.62 -13.59
N GLU A 77 42.03 -9.39 -14.78
CA GLU A 77 41.46 -8.44 -15.75
C GLU A 77 40.03 -8.83 -16.13
N ARG A 78 39.75 -10.12 -16.32
CA ARG A 78 38.39 -10.60 -16.61
C ARG A 78 37.44 -10.31 -15.45
N VAL A 79 37.85 -10.56 -14.21
CA VAL A 79 37.03 -10.24 -13.03
C VAL A 79 36.78 -8.75 -12.91
N ILE A 80 37.80 -7.91 -13.12
CA ILE A 80 37.67 -6.46 -13.10
C ILE A 80 36.67 -5.98 -14.17
N ASN A 81 36.69 -6.59 -15.35
CA ASN A 81 35.79 -6.24 -16.46
C ASN A 81 34.35 -6.76 -16.27
N GLU A 82 34.15 -7.88 -15.58
CA GLU A 82 32.82 -8.46 -15.31
C GLU A 82 32.15 -7.92 -14.04
N MET A 83 32.93 -7.45 -13.05
CA MET A 83 32.42 -6.83 -11.82
C MET A 83 31.39 -5.70 -12.05
N PRO A 84 31.58 -4.75 -12.99
CA PRO A 84 30.58 -3.71 -13.25
C PRO A 84 29.28 -4.29 -13.82
N LYS A 85 29.34 -5.30 -14.69
CA LYS A 85 28.14 -5.98 -15.22
C LYS A 85 27.36 -6.68 -14.11
N ILE A 86 28.08 -7.29 -13.17
CA ILE A 86 27.48 -7.90 -11.97
C ILE A 86 26.81 -6.82 -11.13
N ASN A 87 27.46 -5.66 -10.94
CA ASN A 87 26.88 -4.54 -10.21
C ASN A 87 25.61 -3.99 -10.89
N ASP A 88 25.63 -3.80 -12.20
CA ASP A 88 24.46 -3.35 -12.98
C ASP A 88 23.30 -4.34 -12.86
N ASN A 89 23.59 -5.65 -12.90
CA ASN A 89 22.58 -6.70 -12.69
C ASN A 89 22.03 -6.67 -11.26
N PHE A 90 22.86 -6.40 -10.24
CA PHE A 90 22.38 -6.23 -8.86
C PHE A 90 21.51 -4.99 -8.71
N ASP A 91 21.81 -3.90 -9.41
CA ASP A 91 20.97 -2.69 -9.40
C ASP A 91 19.60 -2.96 -10.04
N VAL A 92 19.56 -3.70 -11.16
CA VAL A 92 18.30 -4.15 -11.78
C VAL A 92 17.54 -5.10 -10.85
N LEU A 93 18.21 -6.12 -10.30
CA LEU A 93 17.61 -7.07 -9.37
C LEU A 93 17.05 -6.37 -8.14
N THR A 94 17.74 -5.37 -7.61
CA THR A 94 17.28 -4.61 -6.44
C THR A 94 16.04 -3.78 -6.77
N LYS A 95 15.95 -3.20 -7.98
CA LYS A 95 14.74 -2.51 -8.44
C LYS A 95 13.56 -3.47 -8.57
N GLU A 96 13.76 -4.60 -9.26
CA GLU A 96 12.72 -5.63 -9.42
C GLU A 96 12.28 -6.22 -8.07
N ALA A 97 13.23 -6.49 -7.17
CA ALA A 97 12.95 -6.99 -5.83
C ALA A 97 12.11 -5.99 -5.01
N ARG A 98 12.38 -4.68 -5.13
CA ARG A 98 11.56 -3.64 -4.49
C ARG A 98 10.14 -3.61 -5.05
N GLU A 99 9.97 -3.68 -6.37
CA GLU A 99 8.63 -3.74 -6.97
C GLU A 99 7.85 -4.98 -6.51
N ILE A 100 8.51 -6.14 -6.43
CA ILE A 100 7.90 -7.37 -5.93
C ILE A 100 7.55 -7.21 -4.45
N GLN A 101 8.44 -6.63 -3.64
CA GLN A 101 8.20 -6.37 -2.23
C GLN A 101 7.01 -5.42 -2.01
N ASP A 102 6.88 -4.37 -2.82
CA ASP A 102 5.75 -3.43 -2.74
C ASP A 102 4.43 -4.11 -3.12
N LYS A 103 4.43 -4.94 -4.18
CA LYS A 103 3.27 -5.76 -4.57
C LYS A 103 2.89 -6.76 -3.49
N GLN A 104 3.88 -7.44 -2.90
CA GLN A 104 3.64 -8.36 -1.78
C GLN A 104 3.12 -7.61 -0.56
N HIS A 105 3.65 -6.43 -0.26
CA HIS A 105 3.19 -5.60 0.85
C HIS A 105 1.72 -5.21 0.67
N LEU A 106 1.34 -4.72 -0.52
CA LEU A 106 -0.05 -4.41 -0.84
C LEU A 106 -0.94 -5.66 -0.76
N THR A 107 -0.48 -6.79 -1.28
CA THR A 107 -1.23 -8.06 -1.25
C THR A 107 -1.47 -8.53 0.18
N ASN A 108 -0.44 -8.47 1.03
CA ASN A 108 -0.55 -8.80 2.44
C ASN A 108 -1.49 -7.82 3.18
N LEU A 109 -1.48 -6.54 2.83
CA LEU A 109 -2.41 -5.56 3.40
C LEU A 109 -3.86 -5.86 2.99
N MET A 110 -4.10 -6.17 1.71
CA MET A 110 -5.41 -6.59 1.21
C MET A 110 -5.89 -7.87 1.90
N GLN A 111 -5.01 -8.85 2.07
CA GLN A 111 -5.33 -10.11 2.75
C GLN A 111 -5.72 -9.89 4.22
N LYS A 112 -4.96 -9.05 4.95
CA LYS A 112 -5.27 -8.71 6.35
C LYS A 112 -6.64 -8.04 6.50
N ASN A 113 -6.98 -7.17 5.55
CA ASN A 113 -8.22 -6.39 5.58
C ASN A 113 -9.35 -7.02 4.75
N GLN A 114 -9.18 -8.25 4.26
CA GLN A 114 -10.10 -8.88 3.32
C GLN A 114 -11.53 -8.93 3.84
N TYR A 115 -11.72 -9.27 5.12
CA TYR A 115 -13.05 -9.34 5.73
C TYR A 115 -13.71 -7.96 5.84
N ALA A 116 -12.97 -6.93 6.26
CA ALA A 116 -13.51 -5.58 6.36
C ALA A 116 -13.90 -5.02 4.98
N ILE A 117 -13.12 -5.34 3.93
CA ILE A 117 -13.45 -4.96 2.55
C ILE A 117 -14.73 -5.69 2.10
N LEU A 118 -14.84 -6.99 2.40
CA LEU A 118 -16.02 -7.78 2.08
C LEU A 118 -17.28 -7.25 2.78
N GLU A 119 -17.19 -6.93 4.08
CA GLU A 119 -18.30 -6.35 4.84
C GLU A 119 -18.81 -5.06 4.18
N ILE A 120 -17.91 -4.19 3.71
CA ILE A 120 -18.28 -2.96 3.00
C ILE A 120 -18.99 -3.27 1.67
N LEU A 121 -18.50 -4.27 0.93
CA LEU A 121 -19.10 -4.72 -0.33
C LEU A 121 -20.47 -5.37 -0.14
N GLU A 122 -20.74 -5.98 1.01
CA GLU A 122 -22.00 -6.65 1.33
C GLU A 122 -23.10 -5.69 1.82
N ILE A 123 -22.77 -4.44 2.17
CA ILE A 123 -23.76 -3.47 2.72
C ILE A 123 -25.02 -3.32 1.84
N PRO A 124 -24.95 -3.17 0.50
CA PRO A 124 -26.17 -3.04 -0.31
C PRO A 124 -27.08 -4.27 -0.24
N GLN A 125 -26.49 -5.47 -0.16
CA GLN A 125 -27.24 -6.73 0.00
C GLN A 125 -27.86 -6.81 1.40
N LEU A 126 -27.14 -6.35 2.41
CA LEU A 126 -27.64 -6.26 3.78
C LEU A 126 -28.82 -5.29 3.87
N ILE A 127 -28.71 -4.09 3.27
CA ILE A 127 -29.82 -3.12 3.19
C ILE A 127 -31.06 -3.74 2.55
N ASN A 128 -30.89 -4.49 1.45
CA ASN A 128 -32.00 -5.16 0.77
C ASN A 128 -32.63 -6.26 1.65
N SER A 129 -31.82 -7.03 2.37
CA SER A 129 -32.30 -8.06 3.30
C SER A 129 -33.07 -7.43 4.47
N CYS A 130 -32.52 -6.38 5.10
CA CYS A 130 -33.19 -5.62 6.15
C CYS A 130 -34.53 -5.04 5.67
N ALA A 131 -34.56 -4.49 4.45
CA ALA A 131 -35.78 -3.96 3.85
C ALA A 131 -36.87 -5.03 3.68
N ARG A 132 -36.51 -6.22 3.21
CA ARG A 132 -37.45 -7.35 3.03
C ARG A 132 -38.02 -7.86 4.35
N VAL A 133 -37.23 -7.84 5.42
CA VAL A 133 -37.66 -8.25 6.77
C VAL A 133 -38.52 -7.15 7.44
N GLY A 134 -38.39 -5.89 7.00
CA GLY A 134 -39.09 -4.74 7.58
C GLY A 134 -38.29 -4.00 8.66
N MET A 135 -36.98 -4.27 8.75
CA MET A 135 -36.02 -3.60 9.63
C MET A 135 -35.55 -2.28 9.00
N TYR A 136 -36.45 -1.29 8.96
CA TYR A 136 -36.23 -0.03 8.25
C TYR A 136 -35.23 0.90 8.95
N GLU A 137 -35.10 0.83 10.27
CA GLU A 137 -34.19 1.69 11.02
C GLU A 137 -32.73 1.30 10.75
N GLU A 138 -32.46 0.01 10.69
CA GLU A 138 -31.18 -0.57 10.33
C GLU A 138 -30.82 -0.26 8.87
N SER A 139 -31.77 -0.40 7.94
CA SER A 139 -31.58 0.01 6.53
C SER A 139 -31.20 1.49 6.41
N LEU A 140 -31.83 2.38 7.19
CA LEU A 140 -31.53 3.81 7.23
C LEU A 140 -30.13 4.09 7.79
N ALA A 141 -29.76 3.40 8.88
CA ALA A 141 -28.44 3.55 9.49
C ALA A 141 -27.32 3.13 8.53
N LEU A 142 -27.53 2.03 7.79
CA LEU A 142 -26.59 1.56 6.77
C LEU A 142 -26.48 2.54 5.59
N GLU A 143 -27.57 3.12 5.10
CA GLU A 143 -27.51 4.17 4.05
C GLU A 143 -26.73 5.39 4.52
N ALA A 144 -26.95 5.84 5.77
CA ALA A 144 -26.22 6.96 6.34
C ALA A 144 -24.72 6.65 6.48
N PHE A 145 -24.38 5.42 6.86
CA PHE A 145 -22.98 4.96 6.92
C PHE A 145 -22.32 4.99 5.54
N VAL A 146 -22.97 4.42 4.51
CA VAL A 146 -22.45 4.42 3.13
C VAL A 146 -22.30 5.85 2.60
N ARG A 147 -23.24 6.75 2.92
CA ARG A 147 -23.14 8.17 2.56
C ARG A 147 -21.95 8.86 3.24
N SER A 148 -21.72 8.56 4.52
CA SER A 148 -20.53 9.03 5.25
C SER A 148 -19.25 8.47 4.62
N LEU A 149 -19.23 7.20 4.24
CA LEU A 149 -18.09 6.56 3.59
C LEU A 149 -17.77 7.21 2.23
N GLN A 150 -18.80 7.45 1.41
CA GLN A 150 -18.69 8.16 0.14
C GLN A 150 -18.13 9.57 0.32
N SER A 151 -18.53 10.27 1.39
CA SER A 151 -18.03 11.63 1.66
C SER A 151 -16.54 11.66 2.00
N ARG A 152 -16.02 10.60 2.65
CA ARG A 152 -14.61 10.47 3.03
C ARG A 152 -13.72 9.95 1.92
N PHE A 153 -14.24 9.08 1.05
CA PHE A 153 -13.48 8.42 -0.01
C PHE A 153 -14.07 8.68 -1.40
N LYS A 154 -14.08 9.95 -1.81
CA LYS A 154 -14.70 10.37 -3.09
C LYS A 154 -13.98 9.84 -4.33
N ASP A 155 -12.67 9.64 -4.23
CA ASP A 155 -11.82 9.24 -5.35
C ASP A 155 -11.92 7.73 -5.67
N VAL A 156 -12.48 6.94 -4.76
CA VAL A 156 -12.60 5.49 -4.91
C VAL A 156 -13.90 5.13 -5.63
N GLN A 157 -13.79 4.68 -6.87
CA GLN A 157 -14.95 4.32 -7.71
C GLN A 157 -15.84 3.24 -7.10
N VAL A 158 -15.24 2.21 -6.50
CA VAL A 158 -15.97 1.10 -5.86
C VAL A 158 -16.93 1.61 -4.78
N ILE A 159 -16.51 2.58 -3.97
CA ILE A 159 -17.35 3.17 -2.92
C ILE A 159 -18.51 3.98 -3.53
N ASN A 160 -18.26 4.69 -4.64
CA ASN A 160 -19.31 5.41 -5.35
C ASN A 160 -20.35 4.47 -5.98
N ASP A 161 -19.93 3.31 -6.48
CA ASP A 161 -20.84 2.30 -7.01
C ASP A 161 -21.67 1.65 -5.89
N ILE A 162 -21.05 1.31 -4.74
CA ILE A 162 -21.77 0.84 -3.55
C ILE A 162 -22.81 1.87 -3.09
N ALA A 163 -22.44 3.16 -3.05
CA ALA A 163 -23.37 4.23 -2.68
C ALA A 163 -24.54 4.36 -3.66
N ARG A 164 -24.28 4.19 -4.97
CA ARG A 164 -25.33 4.18 -6.00
C ARG A 164 -26.27 2.99 -5.80
N GLU A 165 -25.73 1.80 -5.54
CA GLU A 165 -26.52 0.60 -5.32
C GLU A 165 -27.36 0.70 -4.03
N ALA A 166 -26.77 1.17 -2.93
CA ALA A 166 -27.47 1.43 -1.68
C ALA A 166 -28.63 2.44 -1.86
N LYS A 167 -28.45 3.48 -2.68
CA LYS A 167 -29.54 4.42 -3.00
C LYS A 167 -30.65 3.77 -3.83
N SER A 168 -30.30 2.87 -4.73
CA SER A 168 -31.25 2.10 -5.53
C SER A 168 -32.10 1.19 -4.63
N THR A 169 -31.47 0.42 -3.74
CA THR A 169 -32.19 -0.44 -2.78
C THR A 169 -33.03 0.39 -1.82
N MET A 170 -32.57 1.58 -1.42
CA MET A 170 -33.34 2.49 -0.59
C MET A 170 -34.63 2.99 -1.26
N THR A 171 -34.67 3.05 -2.59
CA THR A 171 -35.90 3.40 -3.33
C THR A 171 -37.00 2.36 -3.11
N LEU A 172 -36.65 1.09 -2.91
CA LEU A 172 -37.60 0.04 -2.55
C LEU A 172 -38.16 0.26 -1.14
N VAL A 173 -37.30 0.59 -0.17
CA VAL A 173 -37.70 0.90 1.21
C VAL A 173 -38.70 2.06 1.24
N ILE A 174 -38.42 3.14 0.50
CA ILE A 174 -39.31 4.29 0.38
C ILE A 174 -40.67 3.86 -0.18
N LYS A 175 -40.71 3.08 -1.27
CA LYS A 175 -41.96 2.58 -1.85
C LYS A 175 -42.77 1.74 -0.85
N GLN A 176 -42.11 0.89 -0.07
CA GLN A 176 -42.77 0.06 0.93
C GLN A 176 -43.33 0.90 2.09
N LEU A 177 -42.57 1.89 2.58
CA LEU A 177 -43.03 2.84 3.60
C LEU A 177 -44.23 3.67 3.11
N LEU A 178 -44.22 4.12 1.85
CA LEU A 178 -45.34 4.84 1.25
C LEU A 178 -46.59 3.94 1.15
N LYS A 179 -46.42 2.69 0.71
CA LYS A 179 -47.52 1.72 0.67
C LYS A 179 -48.10 1.41 2.05
N MET A 180 -47.26 1.38 3.09
CA MET A 180 -47.76 1.25 4.47
C MET A 180 -48.66 2.43 4.85
N LEU A 181 -48.36 3.65 4.38
CA LEU A 181 -49.15 4.85 4.65
C LEU A 181 -50.51 4.90 3.92
N GLU A 182 -50.68 4.12 2.85
CA GLU A 182 -51.95 3.94 2.14
C GLU A 182 -52.92 3.01 2.89
N GLY A 183 -52.43 2.22 3.85
CA GLY A 183 -53.27 1.34 4.66
C GLY A 183 -54.01 2.05 5.80
N GLN A 184 -54.96 1.35 6.44
CA GLN A 184 -55.46 1.76 7.76
C GLN A 184 -54.33 1.56 8.78
N VAL A 185 -53.82 2.66 9.29
CA VAL A 185 -52.65 2.67 10.15
C VAL A 185 -52.87 3.62 11.31
N ALA A 186 -52.62 3.15 12.53
CA ALA A 186 -52.71 3.93 13.74
C ALA A 186 -51.65 5.06 13.80
N LEU A 187 -51.96 6.14 14.53
CA LEU A 187 -51.10 7.32 14.70
C LEU A 187 -49.63 6.98 15.03
N PRO A 188 -49.30 6.06 15.96
CA PRO A 188 -47.91 5.79 16.31
C PRO A 188 -47.08 5.25 15.16
N VAL A 189 -47.69 4.46 14.27
CA VAL A 189 -47.01 3.89 13.11
C VAL A 189 -46.86 4.95 12.02
N CYS A 190 -47.83 5.85 11.85
CA CYS A 190 -47.71 6.99 10.93
C CYS A 190 -46.58 7.94 11.32
N LEU A 191 -46.48 8.28 12.61
CA LEU A 191 -45.38 9.07 13.15
C LEU A 191 -44.02 8.41 12.85
N ARG A 192 -43.91 7.10 13.05
CA ARG A 192 -42.68 6.34 12.78
C ARG A 192 -42.32 6.34 11.29
N VAL A 193 -43.28 6.03 10.41
CA VAL A 193 -43.07 5.98 8.95
C VAL A 193 -42.67 7.35 8.42
N ILE A 194 -43.34 8.43 8.85
CA ILE A 194 -42.99 9.80 8.43
C ILE A 194 -41.64 10.22 9.02
N GLY A 195 -41.33 9.82 10.25
CA GLY A 195 -40.00 9.99 10.84
C GLY A 195 -38.91 9.34 10.00
N TYR A 196 -39.12 8.11 9.53
CA TYR A 196 -38.21 7.41 8.61
C TYR A 196 -38.07 8.15 7.28
N LEU A 197 -39.16 8.55 6.65
CA LEU A 197 -39.14 9.30 5.39
C LEU A 197 -38.42 10.65 5.52
N ARG A 198 -38.52 11.30 6.69
CA ARG A 198 -37.78 12.54 6.99
C ARG A 198 -36.27 12.28 7.12
N ARG A 199 -35.87 11.17 7.77
CA ARG A 199 -34.46 10.76 7.92
C ARG A 199 -33.77 10.39 6.61
N VAL A 200 -34.50 9.87 5.61
CA VAL A 200 -33.96 9.61 4.26
C VAL A 200 -33.43 10.88 3.58
N GLY A 201 -33.95 12.06 3.95
CA GLY A 201 -33.48 13.36 3.45
C GLY A 201 -33.83 13.66 1.99
N GLY A 202 -34.75 12.89 1.38
CA GLY A 202 -35.20 13.06 -0.02
C GLY A 202 -36.52 13.81 -0.20
N PHE A 203 -37.23 14.10 0.89
CA PHE A 203 -38.54 14.75 0.86
C PHE A 203 -38.50 16.09 1.58
N THR A 204 -39.02 17.14 0.93
CA THR A 204 -39.34 18.39 1.61
C THR A 204 -40.58 18.21 2.49
N GLU A 205 -40.73 19.03 3.53
CA GLU A 205 -41.89 18.95 4.43
C GLU A 205 -43.22 19.12 3.68
N SER A 206 -43.25 20.02 2.68
CA SER A 206 -44.39 20.20 1.77
C SER A 206 -44.73 18.92 0.99
N ARG A 207 -43.72 18.19 0.52
CA ARG A 207 -43.90 16.94 -0.21
C ARG A 207 -44.36 15.81 0.71
N LEU A 208 -43.85 15.73 1.94
CA LEU A 208 -44.33 14.76 2.94
C LEU A 208 -45.81 14.99 3.28
N ARG A 209 -46.22 16.25 3.47
CA ARG A 209 -47.63 16.61 3.69
C ARG A 209 -48.52 16.20 2.54
N ALA A 210 -48.12 16.54 1.30
CA ALA A 210 -48.87 16.17 0.10
C ALA A 210 -48.98 14.64 -0.04
N GLN A 211 -47.88 13.92 0.15
CA GLN A 211 -47.85 12.46 0.05
C GLN A 211 -48.71 11.78 1.13
N PHE A 212 -48.71 12.30 2.36
CA PHE A 212 -49.57 11.82 3.44
C PHE A 212 -51.06 12.04 3.11
N LEU A 213 -51.44 13.23 2.66
CA LEU A 213 -52.82 13.50 2.30
C LEU A 213 -53.27 12.65 1.11
N GLN A 214 -52.39 12.43 0.13
CA GLN A 214 -52.68 11.57 -1.03
C GLN A 214 -52.90 10.11 -0.61
N SER A 215 -52.05 9.57 0.28
CA SER A 215 -52.23 8.18 0.75
C SER A 215 -53.51 8.02 1.56
N ARG A 216 -53.88 9.05 2.32
CA ARG A 216 -55.12 9.09 3.10
C ARG A 216 -56.38 9.26 2.24
N ASP A 217 -56.32 10.07 1.18
CA ASP A 217 -57.39 10.15 0.18
C ASP A 217 -57.61 8.79 -0.49
N GLN A 218 -56.53 8.11 -0.85
CA GLN A 218 -56.61 6.76 -1.43
C GLN A 218 -57.20 5.75 -0.44
N ALA A 219 -56.80 5.78 0.84
CA ALA A 219 -57.36 4.94 1.89
C ALA A 219 -58.88 5.20 2.08
N LEU A 220 -59.29 6.47 2.12
CA LEU A 220 -60.69 6.87 2.21
C LEU A 220 -61.50 6.34 1.03
N ARG A 221 -61.04 6.53 -0.21
CA ARG A 221 -61.69 5.98 -1.42
C ARG A 221 -61.85 4.48 -1.35
N GLN A 222 -60.83 3.75 -0.85
CA GLN A 222 -60.91 2.30 -0.68
C GLN A 222 -61.97 1.90 0.36
N GLN A 223 -62.13 2.64 1.45
CA GLN A 223 -63.19 2.36 2.44
C GLN A 223 -64.57 2.68 1.88
N LEU A 224 -64.69 3.77 1.14
CA LEU A 224 -65.93 4.21 0.51
C LEU A 224 -66.44 3.20 -0.53
N ASN A 225 -65.52 2.62 -1.31
CA ASN A 225 -65.83 1.60 -2.30
C ASN A 225 -66.30 0.25 -1.68
N LYS A 226 -66.10 0.04 -0.37
CA LYS A 226 -66.59 -1.15 0.33
C LYS A 226 -68.06 -1.03 0.75
N ILE A 227 -68.66 0.15 0.66
CA ILE A 227 -70.05 0.37 1.06
C ILE A 227 -70.96 -0.29 0.01
N PRO A 228 -71.82 -1.25 0.40
CA PRO A 228 -72.69 -1.96 -0.52
C PRO A 228 -73.70 -1.01 -1.16
N GLN A 229 -73.75 -0.99 -2.50
CA GLN A 229 -74.63 -0.10 -3.28
C GLN A 229 -76.05 -0.66 -3.49
N GLY A 230 -76.37 -1.84 -2.94
CA GLY A 230 -77.62 -2.58 -3.18
C GLY A 230 -78.72 -2.42 -2.13
N GLY A 231 -78.54 -1.57 -1.11
CA GLY A 231 -79.51 -1.36 -0.02
C GLY A 231 -80.48 -0.19 -0.24
N SER A 232 -81.26 0.16 0.79
CA SER A 232 -82.06 1.39 0.79
C SER A 232 -81.16 2.61 0.59
N GLN A 233 -81.54 3.51 -0.32
CA GLN A 233 -80.73 4.69 -0.68
C GLN A 233 -80.39 5.57 0.54
N TYR A 234 -81.26 5.57 1.55
CA TYR A 234 -81.04 6.27 2.82
C TYR A 234 -79.93 5.60 3.67
N GLU A 235 -79.93 4.27 3.77
CA GLU A 235 -78.92 3.52 4.52
C GLU A 235 -77.53 3.64 3.88
N TRP A 236 -77.49 3.62 2.54
CA TRP A 236 -76.26 3.88 1.79
C TRP A 236 -75.72 5.29 2.07
N MET A 237 -76.58 6.31 2.00
CA MET A 237 -76.18 7.70 2.20
C MET A 237 -75.73 7.97 3.65
N SER A 238 -76.42 7.39 4.64
CA SER A 238 -76.01 7.48 6.05
C SER A 238 -74.64 6.83 6.27
N SER A 239 -74.46 5.60 5.78
CA SER A 239 -73.19 4.87 5.89
C SER A 239 -72.04 5.61 5.20
N TYR A 240 -72.29 6.20 4.03
CA TYR A 240 -71.33 7.04 3.31
C TYR A 240 -70.90 8.26 4.13
N LEU A 241 -71.87 8.98 4.72
CA LEU A 241 -71.62 10.14 5.57
C LEU A 241 -70.83 9.76 6.83
N ASP A 242 -71.20 8.66 7.49
CA ASP A 242 -70.55 8.20 8.71
C ASP A 242 -69.09 7.81 8.47
N VAL A 243 -68.81 7.02 7.43
CA VAL A 243 -67.45 6.63 7.04
C VAL A 243 -66.61 7.85 6.67
N THR A 244 -67.16 8.77 5.87
CA THR A 244 -66.46 9.99 5.46
C THR A 244 -66.13 10.87 6.66
N ARG A 245 -67.08 11.09 7.57
CA ARG A 245 -66.89 11.91 8.78
C ARG A 245 -65.81 11.33 9.68
N MET A 246 -65.86 10.03 9.93
CA MET A 246 -64.89 9.35 10.80
C MET A 246 -63.48 9.38 10.22
N GLN A 247 -63.32 9.05 8.94
CA GLN A 247 -62.02 9.10 8.26
C GLN A 247 -61.47 10.52 8.18
N LEU A 248 -62.29 11.53 7.87
CA LEU A 248 -61.81 12.92 7.83
C LEU A 248 -61.34 13.40 9.21
N PHE A 249 -62.05 13.02 10.27
CA PHE A 249 -61.63 13.31 11.64
C PHE A 249 -60.29 12.66 11.97
N GLU A 250 -60.12 11.37 11.64
CA GLU A 250 -58.84 10.68 11.80
C GLU A 250 -57.72 11.37 11.00
N ILE A 251 -57.95 11.71 9.73
CA ILE A 251 -56.95 12.37 8.87
C ILE A 251 -56.53 13.71 9.47
N LEU A 252 -57.49 14.53 9.91
CA LEU A 252 -57.23 15.82 10.56
C LEU A 252 -56.44 15.63 11.86
N HIS A 253 -56.83 14.68 12.69
CA HIS A 253 -56.14 14.40 13.95
C HIS A 253 -54.69 13.93 13.71
N HIS A 254 -54.49 12.98 12.80
CA HIS A 254 -53.16 12.51 12.41
C HIS A 254 -52.31 13.63 11.80
N TYR A 255 -52.88 14.44 10.91
CA TYR A 255 -52.19 15.56 10.27
C TYR A 255 -51.74 16.58 11.32
N HIS A 256 -52.60 16.89 12.30
CA HIS A 256 -52.26 17.82 13.36
C HIS A 256 -51.12 17.32 14.24
N ALA A 257 -51.20 16.07 14.70
CA ALA A 257 -50.16 15.44 15.53
C ALA A 257 -48.80 15.32 14.82
N ILE A 258 -48.78 15.10 13.50
CA ILE A 258 -47.55 14.87 12.74
C ILE A 258 -46.89 16.18 12.30
N PHE A 259 -47.69 17.15 11.83
CA PHE A 259 -47.19 18.32 11.09
C PHE A 259 -47.41 19.66 11.79
N LEU A 260 -48.32 19.76 12.75
CA LEU A 260 -48.68 21.01 13.43
C LEU A 260 -48.12 21.05 14.86
N ASP A 261 -48.19 19.94 15.60
CA ASP A 261 -47.67 19.83 16.97
C ASP A 261 -46.13 19.92 17.04
N GLN A 262 -45.44 19.55 15.97
CA GLN A 262 -43.98 19.66 15.83
C GLN A 262 -43.50 21.08 15.47
N GLY A 263 -44.43 21.99 15.13
CA GLY A 263 -44.14 23.36 14.68
C GLY A 263 -43.94 24.37 15.82
N SER A 264 -44.38 24.05 17.04
CA SER A 264 -44.23 24.91 18.22
C SER A 264 -42.95 24.66 19.02
N ASP A 265 -42.31 23.49 18.91
CA ASP A 265 -41.12 23.11 19.71
C ASP A 265 -39.87 22.73 18.88
N GLY A 266 -39.87 22.98 17.57
CA GLY A 266 -38.84 22.50 16.63
C GLY A 266 -37.53 23.30 16.55
N SER A 267 -37.30 24.32 17.39
CA SER A 267 -36.06 25.11 17.35
C SER A 267 -34.91 24.58 18.23
N ALA A 268 -35.09 23.48 18.96
CA ALA A 268 -34.12 23.07 20.01
C ALA A 268 -33.34 21.76 19.76
N ILE A 269 -33.51 21.07 18.62
CA ILE A 269 -32.77 19.81 18.34
C ILE A 269 -31.84 19.97 17.13
N SER A 270 -31.01 21.03 17.15
CA SER A 270 -29.85 21.16 16.26
C SER A 270 -28.60 21.72 16.96
N SER A 271 -28.47 21.49 18.27
CA SER A 271 -27.30 21.94 19.05
C SER A 271 -26.72 20.81 19.89
N ASN A 272 -26.50 19.63 19.31
CA ASN A 272 -25.60 18.66 19.92
C ASN A 272 -24.78 17.91 18.87
N ARG A 273 -24.03 18.68 18.08
CA ARG A 273 -22.92 18.14 17.29
C ARG A 273 -21.84 19.20 17.15
N SER A 274 -21.08 19.42 18.23
CA SER A 274 -19.69 19.93 18.26
C SER A 274 -19.35 20.41 19.66
N THR A 275 -18.69 19.56 20.46
CA THR A 275 -17.56 19.89 21.36
C THR A 275 -17.27 18.65 22.20
N ASN A 276 -16.25 17.91 21.80
CA ASN A 276 -15.34 17.21 22.70
C ASN A 276 -14.12 16.77 21.88
N GLY A 277 -13.28 17.76 21.60
CA GLY A 277 -11.88 17.57 21.27
C GLY A 277 -11.07 18.17 22.42
N ASN A 278 -10.11 17.40 22.90
CA ASN A 278 -8.93 17.81 23.68
C ASN A 278 -9.14 18.52 25.03
N GLU A 279 -9.09 17.73 26.10
CA GLU A 279 -8.42 18.10 27.35
C GLU A 279 -7.46 16.98 27.73
N PHE A 280 -6.19 17.13 27.34
CA PHE A 280 -5.06 16.53 28.06
C PHE A 280 -3.83 17.38 27.77
N ALA A 281 -3.62 18.39 28.61
CA ALA A 281 -2.35 19.07 28.78
C ALA A 281 -2.12 19.29 30.28
N GLU A 282 -0.99 18.74 30.73
CA GLU A 282 -0.06 19.36 31.68
C GLU A 282 -0.56 19.72 33.09
N LYS A 283 -0.13 18.88 34.05
CA LYS A 283 0.41 19.40 35.31
C LYS A 283 1.90 19.12 35.35
N GLU A 284 2.69 20.18 35.20
CA GLU A 284 4.04 20.24 35.73
C GLU A 284 4.01 20.21 37.27
N GLY A 285 5.01 19.54 37.85
CA GLY A 285 5.20 19.40 39.28
C GLY A 285 6.61 18.89 39.58
N SER A 286 7.59 19.74 39.29
CA SER A 286 8.87 19.94 39.99
C SER A 286 9.31 18.88 41.02
N GLY A 287 10.45 18.23 40.75
CA GLY A 287 11.18 17.41 41.70
C GLY A 287 12.65 17.27 41.28
N ASP A 288 13.45 18.28 41.63
CA ASP A 288 14.91 18.27 41.66
C ASP A 288 15.46 17.03 42.40
N ALA A 289 16.40 16.31 41.78
CA ALA A 289 17.49 15.63 42.47
C ALA A 289 18.62 15.30 41.49
N LYS A 290 19.65 16.15 41.54
CA LYS A 290 21.00 15.89 41.04
C LYS A 290 21.74 14.92 42.00
N GLU A 291 22.77 14.29 41.44
CA GLU A 291 24.02 13.80 42.06
C GLU A 291 24.19 12.32 42.49
N GLY A 292 25.36 11.79 42.09
CA GLY A 292 26.05 10.60 42.62
C GLY A 292 26.23 9.49 41.58
N ALA A 293 27.23 9.52 40.70
CA ALA A 293 28.60 9.04 40.94
C ALA A 293 28.67 7.55 41.38
N GLY A 294 29.25 6.70 40.52
CA GLY A 294 29.50 5.27 40.76
C GLY A 294 29.61 4.49 39.46
#